data_AF-A0A967I245-F1
#
_entry.id   AF-A0A967I245-F1
#
_cell.length_a   1.000
_cell.length_b   1.000
_cell.length_c   1.000
_cell.angle_alpha   90.00
_cell.angle_beta   90.00
_cell.angle_gamma   90.00
#
_symmetry.space_group_name_H-M   'P 1'
#
loop_
_entity.id
_entity.type
_entity.pdbx_description
1 polymer ?
#
loop_
_entity_poly.entity_id
_entity_poly.type
_entity_poly.pdbx_seq_one_letter_code
_entity_poly.pdbx_strand_id
1 'polypeptide(L)'
;MINLDITLVVQMINFLVLLFILNKILFRPIRNIIKERNQIVDDFNSDITSLTDQAQESGDRFEEKIQEARKKGMERVQSMKAEGEEAETQLIASTSEEVHGKVEEARKQVEADIQAARDALQEQVQAFSVAMTEKILERSIQ
;
A
#
# COMPACT_ATOMS: atom_id res chain seq x y z
N MET A 1 38.84 -66.86 67.05
CA MET A 1 37.51 -67.19 66.52
C MET A 1 36.74 -65.88 66.41
N ILE A 2 36.22 -65.54 65.24
CA ILE A 2 35.32 -64.40 65.09
C ILE A 2 34.04 -64.79 65.80
N ASN A 3 33.87 -64.35 67.03
CA ASN A 3 32.60 -64.49 67.72
C ASN A 3 31.65 -63.51 67.05
N LEU A 4 30.67 -64.07 66.33
CA LEU A 4 29.58 -63.29 65.76
C LEU A 4 28.65 -62.89 66.90
N ASP A 5 29.09 -61.89 67.67
CA ASP A 5 28.38 -61.44 68.85
C ASP A 5 27.19 -60.56 68.46
N ILE A 6 26.14 -60.56 69.30
CA ILE A 6 24.96 -59.70 69.17
C ILE A 6 25.35 -58.22 68.99
N THR A 7 26.50 -57.81 69.55
CA THR A 7 27.10 -56.49 69.38
C THR A 7 27.35 -56.11 67.92
N LEU A 8 27.77 -57.06 67.08
CA LEU A 8 28.01 -56.82 65.64
C LEU A 8 26.69 -56.55 64.90
N VAL A 9 25.63 -57.27 65.28
CA VAL A 9 24.27 -57.04 64.76
C VAL A 9 23.76 -55.66 65.19
N VAL A 10 23.94 -55.30 66.46
CA VAL A 10 23.56 -53.97 66.99
C VAL A 10 24.34 -52.85 66.31
N GLN A 11 25.64 -53.01 66.07
CA GLN A 11 26.46 -52.04 65.35
C GLN A 11 26.04 -51.89 63.89
N MET A 12 25.67 -52.98 63.22
CA MET A 12 25.14 -52.94 61.86
C MET A 12 23.80 -52.21 61.78
N ILE A 13 22.90 -52.45 62.74
CA ILE A 13 21.63 -51.70 62.84
C ILE A 13 21.92 -50.21 63.07
N ASN A 14 22.86 -49.86 63.96
CA ASN A 14 23.23 -48.46 64.21
C ASN A 14 23.78 -47.79 62.94
N PHE A 15 24.65 -48.47 62.20
CA PHE A 15 25.19 -47.97 60.93
C PHE A 15 24.09 -47.77 59.88
N LEU A 16 23.14 -48.70 59.76
CA LEU A 16 22.00 -48.58 58.84
C LEU A 16 21.08 -47.42 59.22
N VAL A 17 20.82 -47.22 60.52
CA VAL A 17 20.04 -46.07 61.02
C VAL A 17 20.76 -44.76 60.71
N LEU A 18 22.07 -44.69 60.94
CA LEU A 18 22.88 -43.52 60.59
C LEU A 18 22.85 -43.23 59.08
N LEU A 19 23.00 -44.26 58.25
CA LEU A 19 22.90 -44.14 56.79
C LEU A 19 21.53 -43.62 56.36
N PHE A 20 20.46 -44.12 56.97
CA PHE A 20 19.10 -43.67 56.67
C PHE A 20 18.89 -42.20 57.03
N ILE A 21 19.34 -41.79 58.22
CA ILE A 21 19.30 -40.40 58.68
C ILE A 21 20.11 -39.51 57.73
N LEU A 22 21.34 -39.91 57.38
CA LEU A 22 22.21 -39.15 56.49
C LEU A 22 21.63 -39.03 55.08
N ASN A 23 21.02 -40.10 54.54
CA ASN A 23 20.34 -40.08 53.25
C ASN A 23 19.18 -39.06 53.24
N LYS A 24 18.37 -39.05 54.31
CA LYS A 24 17.23 -38.13 54.41
C LYS A 24 17.64 -36.68 54.67
N ILE A 25 18.65 -36.45 55.52
CA ILE A 25 19.05 -35.11 55.97
C ILE A 25 20.06 -34.45 55.03
N LEU A 26 20.95 -35.20 54.37
CA LEU A 26 22.06 -34.61 53.61
C LEU A 26 21.98 -34.91 52.11
N PHE A 27 21.87 -36.18 51.73
CA PHE A 27 21.91 -36.55 50.30
C PHE A 27 20.70 -36.06 49.51
N ARG A 28 19.49 -36.15 50.09
CA ARG A 28 18.26 -35.60 49.47
C ARG A 28 18.33 -34.09 49.21
N PRO A 29 18.60 -33.22 50.19
CA PRO A 29 18.63 -31.78 49.93
C PRO A 29 19.77 -31.36 49.01
N ILE A 30 20.96 -31.99 49.11
CA ILE A 30 22.06 -31.69 48.18
C ILE A 30 21.67 -32.01 46.74
N ARG A 31 21.05 -33.16 46.50
CA ARG A 31 20.59 -33.53 45.14
C ARG A 31 19.52 -32.58 44.62
N ASN A 32 18.63 -32.11 45.48
CA ASN A 32 17.60 -31.14 45.11
C ASN A 32 18.22 -29.79 44.70
N ILE A 33 19.20 -29.28 45.47
CA ILE A 33 19.90 -28.02 45.15
C ILE A 33 20.65 -28.13 43.82
N ILE A 34 21.32 -29.26 43.56
CA ILE A 34 22.01 -29.47 42.29
C ILE A 34 21.01 -29.50 41.13
N LYS A 35 19.87 -30.18 41.32
CA LYS A 35 18.82 -30.23 40.30
C LYS A 35 18.23 -28.85 40.03
N GLU A 36 17.93 -28.09 41.08
CA GLU A 36 17.40 -26.72 40.97
C GLU A 36 18.39 -25.81 40.25
N ARG A 37 19.69 -25.87 40.60
CA ARG A 37 20.72 -25.11 39.91
C ARG A 37 20.81 -25.46 38.42
N ASN A 38 20.79 -26.75 38.09
CA ASN A 38 20.83 -27.17 36.69
C ASN A 38 19.57 -26.72 35.94
N GLN A 39 18.40 -26.86 36.55
CA GLN A 39 17.14 -26.44 35.96
C GLN A 39 17.10 -24.94 35.70
N ILE A 40 17.56 -24.11 36.64
CA ILE A 40 17.67 -22.66 36.45
C ILE A 40 18.59 -22.34 35.25
N VAL A 41 19.71 -23.03 35.13
CA VAL A 41 20.64 -22.82 34.00
C VAL A 41 20.01 -23.26 32.67
N ASP A 42 19.32 -24.40 32.65
CA ASP A 42 18.64 -24.88 31.45
C ASP A 42 17.50 -23.93 31.03
N ASP A 43 16.70 -23.46 31.99
CA ASP A 43 15.63 -22.49 31.78
C ASP A 43 16.18 -21.17 31.22
N PHE A 44 17.27 -20.63 31.80
CA PHE A 44 17.92 -19.43 31.27
C PHE A 44 18.44 -19.60 29.84
N ASN A 45 19.04 -20.75 29.51
CA ASN A 45 19.50 -21.01 28.15
C ASN A 45 18.32 -21.11 27.18
N SER A 46 17.24 -21.79 27.57
CA SER A 46 16.02 -21.88 26.77
C SER A 46 15.39 -20.50 26.52
N ASP A 47 15.33 -19.65 27.55
CA ASP A 47 14.81 -18.30 27.44
C ASP A 47 15.68 -17.44 26.51
N ILE A 48 17.00 -17.54 26.62
CA ILE A 48 17.93 -16.82 25.73
C ILE A 48 17.73 -17.26 24.29
N THR A 49 17.65 -18.57 24.02
CA THR A 49 17.41 -19.09 22.67
C THR A 49 16.05 -18.60 22.14
N SER A 50 14.98 -18.71 22.94
CA SER A 50 13.66 -18.26 22.52
C SER A 50 13.61 -16.75 22.25
N LEU A 51 14.25 -15.93 23.08
CA LEU A 51 14.32 -14.48 22.87
C LEU A 51 15.14 -14.13 21.63
N THR A 52 16.22 -14.88 21.35
CA THR A 52 17.04 -14.68 20.15
C THR A 52 16.25 -15.05 18.90
N ASP A 53 15.54 -16.18 18.91
CA ASP A 53 14.71 -16.62 17.80
C ASP A 53 13.56 -15.64 17.55
N GLN A 54 12.88 -15.17 18.59
CA GLN A 54 11.82 -14.16 18.48
C GLN A 54 12.36 -12.82 17.96
N ALA A 55 13.55 -12.41 18.38
CA ALA A 55 14.18 -11.18 17.90
C ALA A 55 14.54 -11.30 16.41
N GLN A 56 15.09 -12.44 16.00
CA GLN A 56 15.39 -12.72 14.59
C GLN A 56 14.11 -12.75 13.75
N GLU A 57 13.10 -13.50 14.18
CA GLU A 57 11.81 -13.57 13.47
C GLU A 57 11.13 -12.19 13.40
N SER A 58 11.23 -11.37 14.45
CA SER A 58 10.73 -10.00 14.42
C SER A 58 11.52 -9.12 13.45
N GLY A 59 12.83 -9.31 13.34
CA GLY A 59 13.68 -8.61 12.37
C GLY A 59 13.31 -8.98 10.94
N ASP A 60 13.17 -10.28 10.66
CA ASP A 60 12.80 -10.80 9.34
C ASP A 60 11.41 -10.28 8.91
N ARG A 61 10.41 -10.37 9.80
CA ARG A 61 9.07 -9.82 9.54
C ARG A 61 9.07 -8.31 9.32
N PHE A 62 9.96 -7.57 9.99
CA PHE A 62 10.07 -6.13 9.80
C PHE A 62 10.64 -5.79 8.43
N GLU A 63 11.70 -6.50 8.02
CA GLU A 63 12.30 -6.34 6.70
C GLU A 63 11.30 -6.71 5.59
N GLU A 64 10.59 -7.83 5.74
CA GLU A 64 9.52 -8.23 4.81
C GLU A 64 8.44 -7.15 4.69
N LYS A 65 7.97 -6.60 5.81
CA LYS A 65 6.96 -5.52 5.80
C LYS A 65 7.48 -4.25 5.14
N ILE A 66 8.76 -3.90 5.32
CA ILE A 66 9.36 -2.75 4.64
C ILE A 66 9.40 -3.00 3.13
N GLN A 67 9.82 -4.19 2.69
CA GLN A 67 9.86 -4.54 1.27
C GLN A 67 8.46 -4.55 0.66
N GLU A 68 7.47 -5.12 1.35
CA GLU A 68 6.08 -5.12 0.93
C GLU A 68 5.51 -3.70 0.84
N ALA A 69 5.75 -2.85 1.84
CA ALA A 69 5.32 -1.46 1.84
C ALA A 69 5.95 -0.66 0.69
N ARG A 70 7.25 -0.87 0.42
CA ARG A 70 7.94 -0.26 -0.73
C ARG A 70 7.33 -0.72 -2.04
N LYS A 71 7.07 -2.02 -2.19
CA LYS A 71 6.44 -2.58 -3.39
C LYS A 71 5.05 -2.00 -3.63
N LYS A 72 4.18 -2.01 -2.61
CA LYS A 72 2.83 -1.40 -2.68
C LYS A 72 2.89 0.10 -2.97
N GLY A 73 3.86 0.81 -2.39
CA GLY A 73 4.09 2.22 -2.66
C GLY A 73 4.44 2.48 -4.12
N MET A 74 5.39 1.71 -4.68
CA MET A 74 5.75 1.82 -6.11
C MET A 74 4.58 1.45 -7.03
N GLU A 75 3.86 0.37 -6.73
CA GLU A 75 2.66 -0.03 -7.48
C GLU A 75 1.60 1.07 -7.45
N ARG A 76 1.38 1.72 -6.30
CA ARG A 76 0.41 2.81 -6.19
C ARG A 76 0.82 4.03 -7.01
N VAL A 77 2.10 4.43 -6.95
CA VAL A 77 2.62 5.54 -7.76
C VAL A 77 2.49 5.21 -9.25
N GLN A 78 2.78 3.97 -9.65
CA GLN A 78 2.63 3.54 -11.03
C GLN A 78 1.16 3.55 -11.49
N SER A 79 0.23 3.07 -10.67
CA SER A 79 -1.21 3.14 -11.00
C SER A 79 -1.70 4.59 -11.07
N MET A 80 -1.30 5.45 -10.14
CA MET A 80 -1.65 6.87 -10.19
C MET A 80 -1.10 7.55 -11.45
N LYS A 81 0.11 7.20 -11.87
CA LYS A 81 0.70 7.72 -13.10
C LYS A 81 -0.07 7.25 -14.34
N ALA A 82 -0.41 5.96 -14.41
CA ALA A 82 -1.19 5.40 -15.50
C ALA A 82 -2.62 6.00 -15.56
N GLU A 83 -3.29 6.12 -14.41
CA GLU A 83 -4.59 6.78 -14.29
C GLU A 83 -4.52 8.25 -14.74
N GLY A 84 -3.42 8.95 -14.39
CA GLY A 84 -3.17 10.33 -14.82
C GLY A 84 -2.96 10.46 -16.32
N GLU A 85 -2.13 9.58 -16.92
CA GLU A 85 -1.89 9.55 -18.37
C GLU A 85 -3.17 9.22 -19.15
N GLU A 86 -4.00 8.30 -18.64
CA GLU A 86 -5.29 7.97 -19.23
C GLU A 86 -6.27 9.14 -19.15
N ALA A 87 -6.37 9.80 -17.99
CA ALA A 87 -7.22 10.98 -17.80
C ALA A 87 -6.77 12.15 -18.69
N GLU A 88 -5.46 12.37 -18.83
CA GLU A 88 -4.89 13.37 -19.73
C GLU A 88 -5.27 13.07 -21.19
N THR A 89 -5.11 11.81 -21.62
CA THR A 89 -5.46 11.38 -22.98
C THR A 89 -6.95 11.57 -23.25
N GLN A 90 -7.82 11.19 -22.31
CA GLN A 90 -9.27 11.38 -22.42
C GLN A 90 -9.65 12.86 -22.48
N LEU A 91 -9.03 13.71 -21.65
CA LEU A 91 -9.28 15.14 -21.62
C LEU A 91 -8.85 15.82 -22.93
N ILE A 92 -7.68 15.44 -23.47
CA ILE A 92 -7.21 15.95 -24.77
C ILE A 92 -8.17 15.53 -25.89
N ALA A 93 -8.61 14.27 -25.88
CA ALA A 93 -9.55 13.76 -26.88
C ALA A 93 -10.89 14.51 -26.84
N SER A 94 -11.49 14.65 -25.66
CA SER A 94 -12.78 15.36 -25.50
C SER A 94 -12.65 16.84 -25.87
N THR A 95 -11.56 17.50 -25.45
CA THR A 95 -11.31 18.90 -25.79
C THR A 95 -11.10 19.07 -27.30
N SER A 96 -10.39 18.15 -27.95
CA SER A 96 -10.19 18.18 -29.40
C SER A 96 -11.50 18.03 -30.16
N GLU A 97 -12.39 17.15 -29.69
CA GLU A 97 -13.74 16.96 -30.24
C GLU A 97 -14.60 18.22 -30.05
N GLU A 98 -14.60 18.82 -28.87
CA GLU A 98 -15.31 20.08 -28.60
C GLU A 98 -14.80 21.24 -29.47
N VAL A 99 -13.48 21.36 -29.64
CA VAL A 99 -12.87 22.37 -30.51
C VAL A 99 -13.28 22.14 -31.95
N HIS A 100 -13.29 20.89 -32.42
CA HIS A 100 -13.72 20.58 -33.77
C HIS A 100 -15.20 20.95 -33.97
N GLY A 101 -16.06 20.64 -33.00
CA GLY A 101 -17.48 21.05 -33.02
C GLY A 101 -17.65 22.56 -33.08
N LYS A 102 -16.91 23.32 -32.27
CA LYS A 102 -16.95 24.80 -32.29
C LYS A 102 -16.46 25.39 -33.62
N VAL A 103 -15.43 24.79 -34.22
CA VAL A 103 -14.93 25.24 -35.53
C VAL A 103 -15.97 25.00 -36.63
N GLU A 104 -16.64 23.84 -36.62
CA GLU A 104 -17.71 23.54 -37.57
C GLU A 104 -18.94 24.44 -37.38
N GLU A 105 -19.31 24.75 -36.14
CA GLU A 105 -20.37 25.70 -35.83
C GLU A 105 -20.02 27.12 -36.30
N ALA A 106 -18.79 27.58 -36.04
CA ALA A 106 -18.30 28.87 -36.51
C ALA A 106 -18.27 28.94 -38.05
N ARG A 107 -17.89 27.85 -38.74
CA ARG A 107 -17.94 27.77 -40.22
C ARG A 107 -19.36 27.93 -40.75
N LYS A 108 -20.33 27.23 -40.15
CA LYS A 108 -21.75 27.37 -40.52
C LYS A 108 -22.27 28.79 -40.27
N GLN A 109 -21.88 29.42 -39.16
CA GLN A 109 -22.23 30.80 -38.85
C GLN A 109 -21.70 31.76 -39.92
N VAL A 110 -20.42 31.63 -40.29
CA VAL A 110 -19.79 32.46 -41.33
C VAL A 110 -20.47 32.25 -42.69
N GLU A 111 -20.82 31.02 -43.05
CA GLU A 111 -21.51 30.74 -44.30
C GLU A 111 -22.93 31.33 -44.33
N ALA A 112 -23.65 31.28 -43.20
CA ALA A 112 -24.94 31.95 -43.05
C ALA A 112 -24.81 33.48 -43.14
N ASP A 113 -23.78 34.07 -42.52
CA ASP A 113 -23.52 35.52 -42.57
C ASP A 113 -23.17 35.97 -43.99
N ILE A 114 -22.38 35.18 -44.73
CA ILE A 114 -22.07 35.45 -46.15
C ILE A 114 -23.34 35.42 -46.99
N GLN A 115 -24.23 34.45 -46.77
CA GLN A 115 -25.48 34.36 -47.52
C GLN A 115 -26.40 35.54 -47.20
N ALA A 116 -26.56 35.89 -45.93
CA ALA A 116 -27.33 37.06 -45.51
C ALA A 116 -26.77 38.37 -46.10
N ALA A 117 -25.44 38.53 -46.12
CA ALA A 117 -24.79 39.69 -46.74
C ALA A 117 -25.02 39.74 -48.25
N ARG A 118 -25.01 38.60 -48.95
CA ARG A 118 -25.32 38.52 -50.38
C ARG A 118 -26.77 38.90 -50.68
N ASP A 119 -27.72 38.40 -49.89
CA ASP A 119 -29.14 38.69 -50.06
C ASP A 119 -29.40 40.20 -49.83
N ALA A 120 -28.81 40.78 -48.78
CA ALA A 120 -28.89 42.22 -48.52
C ALA A 120 -28.24 43.06 -49.64
N LEU A 121 -27.13 42.61 -50.22
CA LEU A 121 -26.49 43.29 -51.35
C LEU A 121 -27.38 43.24 -52.59
N GLN A 122 -28.06 42.12 -52.85
CA GLN A 122 -28.98 41.96 -53.98
C GLN A 122 -30.20 42.88 -53.85
N GLU A 123 -30.74 43.03 -52.64
CA GLU A 123 -31.81 43.98 -52.33
C GLU A 123 -31.34 45.43 -52.57
N GLN A 124 -30.14 45.79 -52.09
CA GLN A 124 -29.56 47.11 -52.33
C GLN A 124 -29.29 47.37 -53.81
N VAL A 125 -28.81 46.38 -54.57
CA VAL A 125 -28.58 46.50 -56.02
C VAL A 125 -29.89 46.70 -56.76
N GLN A 126 -30.98 46.02 -56.38
CA GLN A 126 -32.30 46.26 -56.97
C GLN A 126 -32.81 47.68 -56.66
N ALA A 127 -32.70 48.13 -55.40
CA ALA A 127 -33.06 49.49 -55.01
C ALA A 127 -32.24 50.55 -55.77
N PHE A 128 -30.93 50.33 -55.93
CA PHE A 128 -30.04 51.21 -56.67
C PHE A 128 -30.33 51.20 -58.18
N SER A 129 -30.72 50.05 -58.73
CA SER A 129 -31.11 49.91 -60.14
C SER A 129 -32.42 50.63 -60.46
N VAL A 130 -33.40 50.59 -59.55
CA VAL A 130 -34.64 51.38 -59.66
C VAL A 130 -34.33 52.87 -59.57
N ALA A 131 -33.52 53.30 -58.59
CA ALA A 131 -33.11 54.70 -58.45
C ALA A 131 -32.31 55.22 -59.67
N MET A 132 -31.44 54.38 -60.25
CA MET A 132 -30.74 54.72 -61.51
C MET A 132 -31.70 54.81 -62.69
N THR A 133 -32.66 53.90 -62.79
CA THR A 133 -33.67 53.90 -63.87
C THR A 133 -34.58 55.13 -63.76
N GLU A 134 -34.99 55.51 -62.56
CA GLU A 134 -35.74 56.74 -62.28
C GLU A 134 -34.94 58.00 -62.65
N LYS A 135 -33.65 58.06 -62.30
CA LYS A 135 -32.77 59.19 -62.62
C LYS A 135 -32.39 59.28 -64.10
N ILE A 136 -32.38 58.16 -64.83
CA ILE A 136 -32.15 58.12 -66.29
C ILE A 136 -33.44 58.44 -67.06
N LEU A 137 -34.61 58.02 -66.55
CA LEU A 137 -35.93 58.29 -67.14
C LEU A 137 -36.47 59.69 -66.82
N GLU A 138 -35.84 60.43 -65.90
CA GLU A 138 -36.11 61.84 -65.59
C GLU A 138 -35.85 62.81 -66.77
N ARG A 139 -35.57 62.29 -67.97
CA ARG A 139 -35.42 63.08 -69.19
C ARG A 139 -36.15 62.51 -70.43
N SER A 140 -37.39 62.06 -70.30
CA SER A 140 -38.29 62.03 -71.47
C SER A 140 -39.78 61.88 -71.14
N ILE A 141 -40.40 62.74 -70.33
CA ILE A 141 -41.81 63.12 -70.54
C ILE A 141 -42.02 64.59 -70.11
N GLN A 142 -41.62 65.50 -70.99
CA GLN A 142 -42.31 66.76 -71.29
C GLN A 142 -41.94 67.17 -72.71
#